data_AF-A0A6B8VXR6-F1
#
_entry.id   AF-A0A6B8VXR6-F1
#
_cell.length_a   1.000
_cell.length_b   1.000
_cell.length_c   1.000
_cell.angle_alpha   90.00
_cell.angle_beta   90.00
_cell.angle_gamma   90.00
#
_symmetry.space_group_name_H-M   'P 1'
#
loop_
_entity.id
_entity.type
_entity.pdbx_description
1 polymer ?
#
loop_
_entity_poly.entity_id
_entity_poly.type
_entity_poly.pdbx_seq_one_letter_code
_entity_poly.pdbx_strand_id
1 'polypeptide(L)'
;MYRVFEALDELNQTLEQAYGVPMTANCMVPRNPMLALLDDLRNALPVEIDDAQDVLDKQEEILRGAEERARGMVADAEVQASDIVGRAQEEADSIVGDAQHHATAMIAKAEDDADHMVTSARREAEDTVNRAQAEADRLIADGNDSYRRSVDEGMAEQKRLVSDAEIVRRANDEARRIVDAAHADSERLRTECDEFVEAKLADFEESLSGVLHTVTRDRQALRRGAGVSRRRSE
;
A
#
# COMPACT_ATOMS: atom_id res chain seq x y z
N MET A 1 -73.49 -37.80 -65.74
CA MET A 1 -73.02 -39.08 -65.19
C MET A 1 -74.05 -40.20 -65.25
N TYR A 2 -75.21 -40.07 -64.60
CA TYR A 2 -76.14 -41.20 -64.36
C TYR A 2 -76.57 -41.99 -65.61
N ARG A 3 -76.96 -41.33 -66.72
CA ARG A 3 -77.56 -42.00 -67.88
C ARG A 3 -76.66 -43.03 -68.59
N VAL A 4 -75.33 -42.86 -68.53
CA VAL A 4 -74.40 -43.88 -69.06
C VAL A 4 -74.37 -45.13 -68.20
N PHE A 5 -74.40 -44.99 -66.86
CA PHE A 5 -74.46 -46.13 -65.96
C PHE A 5 -75.83 -46.82 -66.03
N GLU A 6 -76.92 -46.04 -66.04
CA GLU A 6 -78.29 -46.55 -66.23
C GLU A 6 -78.42 -47.37 -67.53
N ALA A 7 -77.92 -46.86 -68.67
CA ALA A 7 -77.99 -47.58 -69.94
C ALA A 7 -77.01 -48.78 -70.03
N LEU A 8 -75.90 -48.79 -69.28
CA LEU A 8 -75.05 -49.99 -69.13
C LEU A 8 -75.73 -51.05 -68.29
N ASP A 9 -76.39 -50.67 -67.19
CA ASP A 9 -77.08 -51.58 -66.28
C ASP A 9 -78.33 -52.19 -66.92
N GLU A 10 -79.12 -51.40 -67.68
CA GLU A 10 -80.24 -51.92 -68.49
C GLU A 10 -79.76 -52.87 -69.61
N LEU A 11 -78.58 -52.60 -70.20
CA LEU A 11 -77.99 -53.46 -71.24
C LEU A 11 -77.48 -54.78 -70.65
N ASN A 12 -76.81 -54.73 -69.49
CA ASN A 12 -76.42 -55.92 -68.72
C ASN A 12 -77.65 -56.74 -68.32
N GLN A 13 -78.67 -56.11 -67.75
CA GLN A 13 -79.93 -56.77 -67.36
C GLN A 13 -80.65 -57.41 -68.56
N THR A 14 -80.61 -56.77 -69.74
CA THR A 14 -81.17 -57.32 -70.98
C THR A 14 -80.38 -58.52 -71.49
N LEU A 15 -79.06 -58.58 -71.27
CA LEU A 15 -78.21 -59.73 -71.58
C LEU A 15 -78.43 -60.89 -70.59
N GLU A 16 -78.55 -60.61 -69.29
CA GLU A 16 -78.82 -61.63 -68.25
C GLU A 16 -80.17 -62.33 -68.44
N GLN A 17 -81.18 -61.60 -68.95
CA GLN A 17 -82.52 -62.12 -69.20
C GLN A 17 -82.70 -62.72 -70.62
N ALA A 18 -81.64 -62.78 -71.43
CA ALA A 18 -81.71 -63.22 -72.82
C ALA A 18 -81.86 -64.75 -72.96
N TYR A 19 -82.69 -65.21 -73.90
CA TYR A 19 -82.91 -66.64 -74.12
C TYR A 19 -81.69 -67.30 -74.79
N GLY A 20 -81.04 -68.24 -74.09
CA GLY A 20 -79.93 -69.02 -74.62
C GLY A 20 -80.33 -69.94 -75.80
N VAL A 21 -79.50 -70.00 -76.84
CA VAL A 21 -79.70 -70.86 -78.01
C VAL A 21 -79.08 -72.25 -77.75
N PRO A 22 -79.87 -73.35 -77.73
CA PRO A 22 -79.39 -74.67 -77.33
C PRO A 22 -78.14 -75.16 -78.09
N MET A 23 -77.25 -75.85 -77.36
CA MET A 23 -75.95 -76.34 -77.86
C MET A 23 -74.98 -75.25 -78.35
N THR A 24 -75.19 -73.99 -77.98
CA THR A 24 -74.25 -72.88 -78.28
C THR A 24 -74.03 -71.98 -77.05
N ALA A 25 -73.00 -71.13 -77.10
CA ALA A 25 -72.76 -70.07 -76.12
C ALA A 25 -73.50 -68.75 -76.45
N ASN A 26 -74.43 -68.77 -77.41
CA ASN A 26 -75.11 -67.56 -77.90
C ASN A 26 -76.46 -67.36 -77.18
N CYS A 27 -76.80 -66.12 -76.89
CA CYS A 27 -78.15 -65.73 -76.45
C CYS A 27 -78.89 -64.93 -77.53
N MET A 28 -80.22 -64.99 -77.50
CA MET A 28 -81.10 -64.26 -78.41
C MET A 28 -81.68 -63.03 -77.69
N VAL A 29 -81.14 -61.86 -78.02
CA VAL A 29 -81.57 -60.57 -77.46
C VAL A 29 -82.60 -59.85 -78.36
N PRO A 30 -83.53 -59.07 -77.79
CA PRO A 30 -84.38 -58.15 -78.54
C PRO A 30 -83.56 -57.07 -79.26
N ARG A 31 -83.42 -57.19 -80.58
CA ARG A 31 -82.55 -56.30 -81.39
C ARG A 31 -82.84 -54.81 -81.23
N ASN A 32 -84.11 -54.41 -81.17
CA ASN A 32 -84.47 -52.99 -81.17
C ASN A 32 -84.19 -52.32 -79.81
N PRO A 33 -84.56 -52.89 -78.65
CA PRO A 33 -84.09 -52.40 -77.34
C PRO A 33 -82.57 -52.34 -77.20
N MET A 34 -81.85 -53.40 -77.61
CA MET A 34 -80.38 -53.41 -77.54
C MET A 34 -79.74 -52.30 -78.40
N LEU A 35 -80.28 -52.03 -79.59
CA LEU A 35 -79.80 -50.93 -80.41
C LEU A 35 -80.15 -49.56 -79.81
N ALA A 36 -81.31 -49.40 -79.17
CA ALA A 36 -81.68 -48.17 -78.48
C ALA A 36 -80.72 -47.88 -77.32
N LEU A 37 -80.42 -48.88 -76.47
CA LEU A 37 -79.46 -48.75 -75.37
C LEU A 37 -78.04 -48.45 -75.88
N LEU A 38 -77.62 -49.09 -76.97
CA LEU A 38 -76.32 -48.81 -77.60
C LEU A 38 -76.24 -47.41 -78.24
N ASP A 39 -77.33 -46.91 -78.84
CA ASP A 39 -77.36 -45.54 -79.35
C ASP A 39 -77.44 -44.51 -78.22
N ASP A 40 -78.17 -44.76 -77.13
CA ASP A 40 -78.18 -43.91 -75.94
C ASP A 40 -76.78 -43.83 -75.28
N LEU A 41 -76.11 -44.97 -75.12
CA LEU A 41 -74.71 -45.01 -74.68
C LEU A 41 -73.79 -44.27 -75.64
N ARG A 42 -73.91 -44.49 -76.95
CA ARG A 42 -73.12 -43.82 -77.99
C ARG A 42 -73.33 -42.31 -78.03
N ASN A 43 -74.51 -41.82 -77.64
CA ASN A 43 -74.82 -40.39 -77.58
C ASN A 43 -74.37 -39.76 -76.24
N ALA A 44 -74.43 -40.49 -75.13
CA ALA A 44 -74.09 -39.97 -73.80
C ALA A 44 -72.60 -40.13 -73.44
N LEU A 45 -71.96 -41.27 -73.75
CA LEU A 45 -70.54 -41.53 -73.45
C LEU A 45 -69.57 -40.43 -73.93
N PRO A 46 -69.71 -39.86 -75.14
CA PRO A 46 -68.81 -38.79 -75.57
C PRO A 46 -68.88 -37.56 -74.67
N VAL A 47 -70.08 -37.19 -74.20
CA VAL A 47 -70.29 -36.01 -73.33
C VAL A 47 -69.72 -36.26 -71.93
N GLU A 48 -69.94 -37.44 -71.35
CA GLU A 48 -69.38 -37.79 -70.04
C GLU A 48 -67.83 -37.89 -70.06
N ILE A 49 -67.25 -38.25 -71.22
CA ILE A 49 -65.80 -38.30 -71.44
C ILE A 49 -65.22 -36.90 -71.70
N ASP A 50 -65.99 -36.00 -72.33
CA ASP A 50 -65.67 -34.59 -72.49
C ASP A 50 -65.67 -33.88 -71.12
N ASP A 51 -66.76 -33.99 -70.36
CA ASP A 51 -66.89 -33.49 -68.98
C ASP A 51 -65.76 -34.00 -68.06
N ALA A 52 -65.34 -35.26 -68.21
CA ALA A 52 -64.25 -35.84 -67.42
C ALA A 52 -62.87 -35.29 -67.80
N GLN A 53 -62.59 -35.06 -69.09
CA GLN A 53 -61.38 -34.36 -69.54
C GLN A 53 -61.39 -32.90 -69.09
N ASP A 54 -62.53 -32.23 -69.22
CA ASP A 54 -62.76 -30.84 -68.84
C ASP A 54 -62.55 -30.61 -67.31
N VAL A 55 -62.73 -31.63 -66.48
CA VAL A 55 -62.34 -31.63 -65.05
C VAL A 55 -60.84 -31.90 -64.84
N LEU A 56 -60.23 -32.81 -65.60
CA LEU A 56 -58.79 -33.12 -65.50
C LEU A 56 -57.91 -31.93 -65.94
N ASP A 57 -58.28 -31.24 -67.03
CA ASP A 57 -57.57 -30.06 -67.52
C ASP A 57 -57.62 -28.92 -66.49
N LYS A 58 -58.78 -28.69 -65.86
CA LYS A 58 -58.93 -27.75 -64.73
C LYS A 58 -58.11 -28.17 -63.52
N GLN A 59 -57.99 -29.47 -63.24
CA GLN A 59 -57.14 -29.98 -62.17
C GLN A 59 -55.66 -29.69 -62.48
N GLU A 60 -55.20 -29.89 -63.72
CA GLU A 60 -53.81 -29.60 -64.11
C GLU A 60 -53.52 -28.09 -64.08
N GLU A 61 -54.45 -27.24 -64.52
CA GLU A 61 -54.34 -25.78 -64.40
C GLU A 61 -54.20 -25.35 -62.92
N ILE A 62 -55.05 -25.88 -62.04
CA ILE A 62 -55.01 -25.58 -60.60
C ILE A 62 -53.70 -26.07 -59.96
N LEU A 63 -53.23 -27.27 -60.32
CA LEU A 63 -51.96 -27.82 -59.82
C LEU A 63 -50.77 -26.98 -60.30
N ARG A 64 -50.68 -26.69 -61.60
CA ARG A 64 -49.61 -25.88 -62.20
C ARG A 64 -49.57 -24.48 -61.58
N GLY A 65 -50.73 -23.83 -61.48
CA GLY A 65 -50.87 -22.52 -60.84
C GLY A 65 -50.65 -22.54 -59.31
N ALA A 66 -50.78 -23.69 -58.64
CA ALA A 66 -50.39 -23.85 -57.24
C ALA A 66 -48.87 -24.05 -57.09
N GLU A 67 -48.25 -24.86 -57.94
CA GLU A 67 -46.80 -25.05 -57.96
C GLU A 67 -46.05 -23.76 -58.29
N GLU A 68 -46.50 -22.98 -59.28
CA GLU A 68 -45.88 -21.70 -59.63
C GLU A 68 -45.95 -20.69 -58.47
N ARG A 69 -47.10 -20.58 -57.78
CA ARG A 69 -47.23 -19.75 -56.58
C ARG A 69 -46.38 -20.24 -55.41
N ALA A 70 -46.27 -21.56 -55.21
CA ALA A 70 -45.42 -22.13 -54.17
C ALA A 70 -43.93 -21.87 -54.43
N ARG A 71 -43.47 -22.05 -55.68
CA ARG A 71 -42.09 -21.75 -56.11
C ARG A 71 -41.77 -20.27 -55.96
N GLY A 72 -42.70 -19.37 -56.35
CA GLY A 72 -42.57 -17.93 -56.14
C GLY A 72 -42.44 -17.57 -54.65
N MET A 73 -43.34 -18.09 -53.81
CA MET A 73 -43.32 -17.85 -52.36
C MET A 73 -42.02 -18.34 -51.69
N VAL A 74 -41.47 -19.48 -52.13
CA VAL A 74 -40.17 -19.98 -51.64
C VAL A 74 -39.04 -19.05 -52.08
N ALA A 75 -38.98 -18.65 -53.36
CA ALA A 75 -37.96 -17.73 -53.86
C ALA A 75 -38.00 -16.35 -53.17
N ASP A 76 -39.19 -15.79 -52.97
CA ASP A 76 -39.39 -14.53 -52.23
C ASP A 76 -38.92 -14.66 -50.77
N ALA A 77 -39.17 -15.80 -50.12
CA ALA A 77 -38.73 -16.08 -48.75
C ALA A 77 -37.21 -16.30 -48.65
N GLU A 78 -36.59 -16.96 -49.64
CA GLU A 78 -35.14 -17.15 -49.71
C GLU A 78 -34.41 -15.80 -49.90
N VAL A 79 -34.93 -14.92 -50.76
CA VAL A 79 -34.42 -13.54 -50.93
C VAL A 79 -34.55 -12.73 -49.65
N GLN A 80 -35.72 -12.76 -49.00
CA GLN A 80 -35.93 -12.05 -47.73
C GLN A 80 -35.03 -12.58 -46.60
N ALA A 81 -34.84 -13.91 -46.52
CA ALA A 81 -33.94 -14.51 -45.54
C ALA A 81 -32.48 -14.08 -45.79
N SER A 82 -32.04 -14.05 -47.06
CA SER A 82 -30.69 -13.59 -47.42
C SER A 82 -30.46 -12.11 -47.09
N ASP A 83 -31.46 -11.24 -47.32
CA ASP A 83 -31.39 -9.81 -46.99
C ASP A 83 -31.36 -9.58 -45.47
N ILE A 84 -32.20 -10.29 -44.70
CA ILE A 84 -32.20 -10.22 -43.23
C ILE A 84 -30.84 -10.68 -42.66
N VAL A 85 -30.29 -11.78 -43.17
CA VAL A 85 -28.97 -12.29 -42.72
C VAL A 85 -27.85 -11.33 -43.11
N GLY A 86 -27.85 -10.77 -44.33
CA GLY A 86 -26.86 -9.79 -44.78
C GLY A 86 -26.85 -8.54 -43.90
N ARG A 87 -28.02 -7.92 -43.68
CA ARG A 87 -28.14 -6.73 -42.82
C ARG A 87 -27.76 -7.01 -41.36
N ALA A 88 -28.09 -8.19 -40.83
CA ALA A 88 -27.67 -8.59 -39.49
C ALA A 88 -26.15 -8.84 -39.37
N GLN A 89 -25.49 -9.26 -40.45
CA GLN A 89 -24.03 -9.39 -40.51
C GLN A 89 -23.35 -8.00 -40.58
N GLU A 90 -23.84 -7.10 -41.44
CA GLU A 90 -23.34 -5.72 -41.53
C GLU A 90 -23.50 -4.95 -40.20
N GLU A 91 -24.64 -5.09 -39.52
CA GLU A 91 -24.89 -4.51 -38.20
C GLU A 91 -23.96 -5.11 -37.12
N ALA A 92 -23.77 -6.43 -37.12
CA ALA A 92 -22.86 -7.10 -36.19
C ALA A 92 -21.39 -6.68 -36.38
N ASP A 93 -20.91 -6.61 -37.62
CA ASP A 93 -19.55 -6.17 -37.95
C ASP A 93 -19.32 -4.70 -37.55
N SER A 94 -20.32 -3.82 -37.75
CA SER A 94 -20.26 -2.44 -37.27
C SER A 94 -20.17 -2.36 -35.75
N ILE A 95 -21.03 -3.10 -35.02
CA ILE A 95 -21.02 -3.14 -33.55
C ILE A 95 -19.68 -3.66 -33.01
N VAL A 96 -19.11 -4.68 -33.65
CA VAL A 96 -17.80 -5.24 -33.28
C VAL A 96 -16.68 -4.22 -33.57
N GLY A 97 -16.71 -3.52 -34.70
CA GLY A 97 -15.75 -2.46 -35.03
C GLY A 97 -15.78 -1.30 -34.04
N ASP A 98 -16.97 -0.78 -33.73
CA ASP A 98 -17.16 0.30 -32.76
C ASP A 98 -16.73 -0.12 -31.35
N ALA A 99 -17.07 -1.34 -30.92
CA ALA A 99 -16.65 -1.88 -29.63
C ALA A 99 -15.13 -2.06 -29.54
N GLN A 100 -14.46 -2.53 -30.60
CA GLN A 100 -13.01 -2.63 -30.66
C GLN A 100 -12.33 -1.25 -30.63
N HIS A 101 -12.84 -0.28 -31.37
CA HIS A 101 -12.33 1.09 -31.38
C HIS A 101 -12.47 1.73 -29.98
N HIS A 102 -13.65 1.61 -29.37
CA HIS A 102 -13.91 2.12 -28.02
C HIS A 102 -13.03 1.44 -26.96
N ALA A 103 -12.85 0.12 -27.03
CA ALA A 103 -11.95 -0.61 -26.12
C ALA A 103 -10.50 -0.16 -26.26
N THR A 104 -10.01 0.02 -27.50
CA THR A 104 -8.65 0.53 -27.77
C THR A 104 -8.47 1.94 -27.21
N ALA A 105 -9.45 2.83 -27.40
CA ALA A 105 -9.43 4.19 -26.86
C ALA A 105 -9.48 4.23 -25.32
N MET A 106 -10.25 3.33 -24.69
CA MET A 106 -10.27 3.20 -23.22
C MET A 106 -8.93 2.70 -22.67
N ILE A 107 -8.29 1.71 -23.32
CA ILE A 107 -6.98 1.20 -22.92
C ILE A 107 -5.91 2.30 -23.03
N ALA A 108 -5.82 2.96 -24.20
CA ALA A 108 -4.84 4.02 -24.41
C ALA A 108 -5.00 5.20 -23.42
N LYS A 109 -6.24 5.54 -23.05
CA LYS A 109 -6.49 6.54 -22.00
C LYS A 109 -6.09 6.04 -20.61
N ALA A 110 -6.38 4.78 -20.28
CA ALA A 110 -6.01 4.20 -18.99
C ALA A 110 -4.49 4.07 -18.82
N GLU A 111 -3.76 3.83 -19.91
CA GLU A 111 -2.29 3.85 -19.94
C GLU A 111 -1.74 5.28 -19.71
N ASP A 112 -2.29 6.29 -20.39
CA ASP A 112 -1.94 7.71 -20.21
C ASP A 112 -2.25 8.22 -18.78
N ASP A 113 -3.46 7.94 -18.26
CA ASP A 113 -3.86 8.25 -16.88
C ASP A 113 -2.91 7.56 -15.86
N ALA A 114 -2.46 6.33 -16.13
CA ALA A 114 -1.55 5.58 -15.25
C ALA A 114 -0.11 6.12 -15.29
N ASP A 115 0.45 6.42 -16.45
CA ASP A 115 1.79 7.02 -16.58
C ASP A 115 1.82 8.44 -15.97
N HIS A 116 0.73 9.21 -16.12
CA HIS A 116 0.56 10.48 -15.41
C HIS A 116 0.53 10.30 -13.88
N MET A 117 -0.18 9.29 -13.37
CA MET A 117 -0.24 8.99 -11.94
C MET A 117 1.13 8.55 -11.38
N VAL A 118 1.82 7.63 -12.06
CA VAL A 118 3.16 7.14 -11.67
C VAL A 118 4.19 8.27 -11.71
N THR A 119 4.14 9.13 -12.73
CA THR A 119 5.02 10.30 -12.85
C THR A 119 4.79 11.31 -11.72
N SER A 120 3.54 11.54 -11.34
CA SER A 120 3.19 12.48 -10.26
C SER A 120 3.61 11.92 -8.90
N ALA A 121 3.29 10.66 -8.60
CA ALA A 121 3.68 9.99 -7.36
C ALA A 121 5.21 9.91 -7.16
N ARG A 122 5.99 9.74 -8.24
CA ARG A 122 7.47 9.80 -8.18
C ARG A 122 7.97 11.17 -7.74
N ARG A 123 7.43 12.26 -8.30
CA ARG A 123 7.79 13.64 -7.91
C ARG A 123 7.45 13.93 -6.46
N GLU A 124 6.25 13.55 -5.99
CA GLU A 124 5.84 13.73 -4.60
C GLU A 124 6.71 12.94 -3.61
N ALA A 125 7.17 11.75 -4.00
CA ALA A 125 8.12 10.96 -3.24
C ALA A 125 9.52 11.60 -3.21
N GLU A 126 10.04 12.05 -4.36
CA GLU A 126 11.32 12.76 -4.48
C GLU A 126 11.32 14.04 -3.64
N ASP A 127 10.30 14.90 -3.76
CA ASP A 127 10.13 16.10 -2.95
C ASP A 127 10.05 15.80 -1.45
N THR A 128 9.49 14.66 -1.07
CA THR A 128 9.36 14.25 0.33
C THR A 128 10.66 13.69 0.89
N VAL A 129 11.43 12.94 0.11
CA VAL A 129 12.79 12.50 0.47
C VAL A 129 13.71 13.72 0.58
N ASN A 130 13.68 14.64 -0.39
CA ASN A 130 14.47 15.87 -0.38
C ASN A 130 14.18 16.74 0.86
N ARG A 131 12.90 16.88 1.23
CA ARG A 131 12.46 17.60 2.42
C ARG A 131 12.94 16.94 3.71
N ALA A 132 12.77 15.62 3.83
CA ALA A 132 13.20 14.85 4.99
C ALA A 132 14.73 14.85 5.18
N GLN A 133 15.50 14.77 4.08
CA GLN A 133 16.96 14.88 4.13
C GLN A 133 17.38 16.29 4.60
N ALA A 134 16.80 17.35 4.02
CA ALA A 134 17.11 18.72 4.42
C ALA A 134 16.70 19.04 5.87
N GLU A 135 15.70 18.35 6.43
CA GLU A 135 15.32 18.43 7.83
C GLU A 135 16.30 17.64 8.74
N ALA A 136 16.70 16.44 8.33
CA ALA A 136 17.70 15.63 9.04
C ALA A 136 19.08 16.34 9.09
N ASP A 137 19.53 16.93 7.99
CA ASP A 137 20.79 17.67 7.92
C ASP A 137 20.80 18.88 8.87
N ARG A 138 19.67 19.58 9.00
CA ARG A 138 19.49 20.67 9.98
C ARG A 138 19.52 20.16 11.41
N LEU A 139 18.78 19.09 11.71
CA LEU A 139 18.76 18.48 13.05
C LEU A 139 20.17 18.03 13.48
N ILE A 140 20.95 17.49 12.54
CA ILE A 140 22.36 17.10 12.75
C ILE A 140 23.23 18.34 12.98
N ALA A 141 23.06 19.42 12.23
CA ALA A 141 23.80 20.67 12.45
C ALA A 141 23.49 21.30 13.82
N ASP A 142 22.21 21.49 14.14
CA ASP A 142 21.74 22.06 15.41
C ASP A 142 22.19 21.20 16.61
N GLY A 143 22.11 19.87 16.47
CA GLY A 143 22.58 18.91 17.47
C GLY A 143 24.08 18.98 17.71
N ASN A 144 24.89 19.06 16.65
CA ASN A 144 26.35 19.22 16.74
C ASN A 144 26.74 20.54 17.40
N ASP A 145 26.09 21.64 17.06
CA ASP A 145 26.39 22.95 17.65
C ASP A 145 25.88 23.07 19.10
N SER A 146 24.80 22.37 19.46
CA SER A 146 24.40 22.24 20.87
C SER A 146 25.38 21.40 21.67
N TYR A 147 25.82 20.26 21.13
CA TYR A 147 26.85 19.41 21.73
C TYR A 147 28.16 20.17 21.96
N ARG A 148 28.63 20.93 20.97
CA ARG A 148 29.81 21.82 21.08
C ARG A 148 29.67 22.80 22.24
N ARG A 149 28.55 23.55 22.31
CA ARG A 149 28.30 24.51 23.40
C ARG A 149 28.37 23.84 24.79
N SER A 150 27.75 22.68 24.97
CA SER A 150 27.78 21.96 26.24
C SER A 150 29.17 21.39 26.58
N VAL A 151 29.98 21.00 25.58
CA VAL A 151 31.38 20.60 25.79
C VAL A 151 32.25 21.79 26.17
N ASP A 152 32.11 22.93 25.50
CA ASP A 152 32.86 24.16 25.80
C ASP A 152 32.52 24.71 27.20
N GLU A 153 31.23 24.72 27.56
CA GLU A 153 30.73 25.07 28.89
C GLU A 153 31.28 24.12 29.98
N GLY A 154 31.20 22.81 29.74
CA GLY A 154 31.76 21.80 30.64
C GLY A 154 33.28 21.92 30.82
N MET A 155 34.02 22.23 29.76
CA MET A 155 35.46 22.50 29.83
C MET A 155 35.78 23.82 30.55
N ALA A 156 34.95 24.84 30.43
CA ALA A 156 35.11 26.10 31.15
C ALA A 156 34.90 25.90 32.67
N GLU A 157 33.82 25.20 33.05
CA GLU A 157 33.54 24.90 34.46
C GLU A 157 34.57 23.94 35.06
N GLN A 158 35.03 22.93 34.31
CA GLN A 158 36.13 22.07 34.75
C GLN A 158 37.40 22.87 35.06
N LYS A 159 37.78 23.82 34.20
CA LYS A 159 38.94 24.71 34.44
C LYS A 159 38.74 25.58 35.68
N ARG A 160 37.52 26.09 35.89
CA ARG A 160 37.14 26.89 37.07
C ARG A 160 37.30 26.07 38.36
N LEU A 161 36.71 24.88 38.42
CA LEU A 161 36.78 23.98 39.57
C LEU A 161 38.22 23.51 39.88
N VAL A 162 39.03 23.25 38.86
CA VAL A 162 40.46 22.93 39.04
C VAL A 162 41.24 24.12 39.61
N SER A 163 40.95 25.34 39.17
CA SER A 163 41.55 26.56 39.72
C SER A 163 41.16 26.78 41.18
N ASP A 164 39.87 26.66 41.52
CA ASP A 164 39.37 26.79 42.89
C ASP A 164 40.03 25.76 43.83
N ALA A 165 40.09 24.50 43.40
CA ALA A 165 40.71 23.42 44.17
C ALA A 165 42.23 23.60 44.35
N GLU A 166 42.93 24.15 43.36
CA GLU A 166 44.36 24.46 43.44
C GLU A 166 44.65 25.62 44.42
N ILE A 167 43.78 26.65 44.44
CA ILE A 167 43.85 27.74 45.43
C ILE A 167 43.66 27.17 46.84
N VAL A 168 42.66 26.31 47.05
CA VAL A 168 42.41 25.64 48.34
C VAL A 168 43.60 24.76 48.75
N ARG A 169 44.22 24.01 47.82
CA ARG A 169 45.42 23.21 48.10
C ARG A 169 46.56 24.08 48.62
N ARG A 170 46.91 25.13 47.87
CA ARG A 170 47.99 26.07 48.22
C ARG A 170 47.74 26.77 49.55
N ALA A 171 46.51 27.19 49.82
CA ALA A 171 46.15 27.81 51.09
C ALA A 171 46.34 26.87 52.29
N ASN A 172 46.04 25.57 52.14
CA ASN A 172 46.29 24.57 53.17
C ASN A 172 47.79 24.32 53.39
N ASP A 173 48.58 24.24 52.31
CA ASP A 173 50.02 24.00 52.41
C ASP A 173 50.79 25.23 52.91
N GLU A 174 50.29 26.44 52.66
CA GLU A 174 50.76 27.68 53.28
C GLU A 174 50.41 27.74 54.77
N ALA A 175 49.16 27.45 55.13
CA ALA A 175 48.70 27.44 56.53
C ALA A 175 49.50 26.44 57.38
N ARG A 176 49.80 25.25 56.85
CA ARG A 176 50.71 24.28 57.47
C ARG A 176 52.09 24.88 57.72
N ARG A 177 52.72 25.46 56.69
CA ARG A 177 54.06 26.05 56.82
C ARG A 177 54.11 27.18 57.84
N ILE A 178 53.07 28.02 57.92
CA ILE A 178 52.95 29.08 58.91
C ILE A 178 52.83 28.49 60.33
N VAL A 179 52.05 27.42 60.52
CA VAL A 179 51.92 26.72 61.81
C VAL A 179 53.23 26.04 62.20
N ASP A 180 53.89 25.33 61.29
CA ASP A 180 55.17 24.66 61.52
C ASP A 180 56.27 25.67 61.87
N ALA A 181 56.34 26.80 61.16
CA ALA A 181 57.27 27.89 61.45
C ALA A 181 56.96 28.57 62.79
N ALA A 182 55.70 28.84 63.11
CA ALA A 182 55.30 29.43 64.38
C ALA A 182 55.62 28.50 65.57
N HIS A 183 55.49 27.18 65.41
CA HIS A 183 55.95 26.21 66.41
C HIS A 183 57.47 26.22 66.55
N ALA A 184 58.23 26.22 65.45
CA ALA A 184 59.69 26.29 65.49
C ALA A 184 60.20 27.59 66.16
N ASP A 185 59.63 28.74 65.83
CA ASP A 185 59.94 30.02 66.48
C ASP A 185 59.50 30.06 67.95
N SER A 186 58.40 29.40 68.32
CA SER A 186 57.96 29.31 69.73
C SER A 186 58.91 28.44 70.57
N GLU A 187 59.37 27.30 70.05
CA GLU A 187 60.37 26.47 70.71
C GLU A 187 61.71 27.21 70.81
N ARG A 188 62.15 27.89 69.75
CA ARG A 188 63.35 28.74 69.74
C ARG A 188 63.26 29.86 70.78
N LEU A 189 62.15 30.60 70.80
CA LEU A 189 61.93 31.68 71.78
C LEU A 189 61.89 31.15 73.21
N ARG A 190 61.35 29.94 73.45
CA ARG A 190 61.42 29.33 74.79
C ARG A 190 62.87 29.04 75.17
N THR A 191 63.66 28.42 74.29
CA THR A 191 65.09 28.16 74.53
C THR A 191 65.87 29.45 74.79
N GLU A 192 65.66 30.50 73.98
CA GLU A 192 66.29 31.82 74.17
C GLU A 192 65.86 32.48 75.50
N CYS A 193 64.62 32.29 75.94
CA CYS A 193 64.15 32.75 77.25
C CYS A 193 64.77 31.96 78.40
N ASP A 194 64.84 30.63 78.30
CA ASP A 194 65.42 29.74 79.31
C ASP A 194 66.93 30.06 79.49
N GLU A 195 67.68 30.22 78.39
CA GLU A 195 69.08 30.65 78.40
C GLU A 195 69.28 32.06 79.00
N PHE A 196 68.40 33.02 78.67
CA PHE A 196 68.46 34.36 79.24
C PHE A 196 68.14 34.39 80.74
N VAL A 197 67.18 33.60 81.20
CA VAL A 197 66.83 33.47 82.61
C VAL A 197 67.99 32.84 83.39
N GLU A 198 68.59 31.76 82.89
CA GLU A 198 69.77 31.13 83.52
C GLU A 198 70.94 32.12 83.62
N ALA A 199 71.24 32.85 82.54
CA ALA A 199 72.28 33.88 82.56
C ALA A 199 71.99 35.01 83.58
N LYS A 200 70.73 35.42 83.75
CA LYS A 200 70.35 36.45 84.73
C LYS A 200 70.31 35.92 86.17
N LEU A 201 70.07 34.62 86.37
CA LEU A 201 70.23 33.97 87.67
C LEU A 201 71.70 33.86 88.06
N ALA A 202 72.59 33.53 87.11
CA ALA A 202 74.04 33.53 87.33
C ALA A 202 74.60 34.92 87.67
N ASP A 203 74.23 35.98 86.94
CA ASP A 203 74.58 37.38 87.27
C ASP A 203 74.14 37.74 88.71
N PHE A 204 72.98 37.24 89.13
CA PHE A 204 72.41 37.51 90.45
C PHE A 204 73.08 36.69 91.55
N GLU A 205 73.48 35.44 91.28
CA GLU A 205 74.28 34.63 92.19
C GLU A 205 75.68 35.24 92.42
N GLU A 206 76.36 35.72 91.37
CA GLU A 206 77.63 36.45 91.51
C GLU A 206 77.42 37.73 92.35
N SER A 207 76.37 38.50 92.06
CA SER A 207 76.01 39.72 92.79
C SER A 207 75.76 39.45 94.28
N LEU A 208 74.96 38.43 94.62
CA LEU A 208 74.69 38.02 96.00
C LEU A 208 75.96 37.49 96.70
N SER A 209 76.80 36.75 95.97
CA SER A 209 78.09 36.26 96.47
C SER A 209 79.05 37.41 96.80
N GLY A 210 79.10 38.44 95.96
CA GLY A 210 79.85 39.68 96.21
C GLY A 210 79.36 40.43 97.45
N VAL A 211 78.03 40.54 97.63
CA VAL A 211 77.43 41.13 98.83
C VAL A 211 77.74 40.30 100.08
N LEU A 212 77.60 38.97 100.03
CA LEU A 212 77.96 38.07 101.12
C LEU A 212 79.44 38.15 101.51
N HIS A 213 80.33 38.27 100.52
CA HIS A 213 81.77 38.43 100.76
C HIS A 213 82.08 39.79 101.41
N THR A 214 81.36 40.84 101.01
CA THR A 214 81.46 42.19 101.60
C THR A 214 80.96 42.18 103.05
N VAL A 215 79.77 41.65 103.33
CA VAL A 215 79.23 41.48 104.70
C VAL A 215 80.16 40.62 105.56
N THR A 216 80.81 39.61 104.98
CA THR A 216 81.81 38.78 105.69
C THR A 216 83.07 39.57 106.03
N ARG A 217 83.54 40.45 105.13
CA ARG A 217 84.62 41.40 105.41
C ARG A 217 84.25 42.39 106.51
N ASP A 218 83.07 42.99 106.47
CA ASP A 218 82.63 43.96 107.48
C ASP A 218 82.46 43.30 108.86
N ARG A 219 81.94 42.07 108.90
CA ARG A 219 81.92 41.27 110.13
C ARG A 219 83.32 40.91 110.65
N GLN A 220 84.31 40.72 109.78
CA GLN A 220 85.72 40.57 110.22
C GLN A 220 86.34 41.90 110.68
N ALA A 221 85.99 43.03 110.04
CA ALA A 221 86.48 44.36 110.42
C ALA A 221 85.95 44.78 111.80
N LEU A 222 84.64 44.63 112.05
CA LEU A 222 84.02 44.83 113.36
C LEU A 222 84.61 43.90 114.44
N ARG A 223 85.09 42.71 114.06
CA ARG A 223 85.76 41.76 114.97
C ARG A 223 87.26 42.04 115.18
N ARG A 224 87.82 43.04 114.50
CA ARG A 224 89.22 43.52 114.67
C ARG A 224 89.32 44.95 115.19
N GLY A 225 88.30 45.78 115.03
CA GLY A 225 88.28 47.21 115.41
C GLY A 225 88.01 47.50 116.90
N ALA A 226 88.53 46.70 117.84
CA ALA A 226 88.26 46.83 119.27
C ALA A 226 89.52 47.19 120.09
N GLY A 227 89.87 48.48 120.12
CA GLY A 227 91.06 49.06 120.78
C GLY A 227 92.21 49.38 119.79
N VAL A 228 93.13 50.34 120.01
CA VAL A 228 93.45 51.26 121.14
C VAL A 228 94.43 52.35 120.61
N SER A 229 94.56 53.60 121.10
CA SER A 229 93.65 54.54 121.81
C SER A 229 94.31 55.94 122.01
N ARG A 230 93.49 57.02 122.11
CA ARG A 230 93.69 58.26 122.93
C ARG A 230 94.84 59.28 122.62
N ARG A 231 94.45 60.52 122.23
CA ARG A 231 95.20 61.83 122.28
C ARG A 231 96.50 61.92 121.44
N ARG A 232 97.01 63.07 120.97
CA ARG A 232 96.58 64.48 120.66
C ARG A 232 97.55 64.91 119.50
N SER A 233 97.53 66.01 118.74
CA SER A 233 97.02 67.40 118.84
C SER A 233 96.82 67.96 117.41
N GLU A 234 96.43 69.22 117.16
CA GLU A 234 96.27 70.41 118.02
C GLU A 234 94.89 70.53 118.67
#